data_AF-A0AAW6ZK61-F1
#
_entry.id   AF-A0AAW6ZK61-F1
#
_cell.length_a   1.000
_cell.length_b   1.000
_cell.length_c   1.000
_cell.angle_alpha   90.00
_cell.angle_beta   90.00
_cell.angle_gamma   90.00
#
_symmetry.space_group_name_H-M   'P 1'
#
loop_
_entity.id
_entity.type
_entity.pdbx_description
1 polymer ?
#
loop_
_entity_poly.entity_id
_entity_poly.type
_entity_poly.pdbx_seq_one_letter_code
_entity_poly.pdbx_strand_id
1 'polypeptide(L)'
;MTSINAIIVAAMVEEMKPFNKLLPDFTTSPIATPFGSAFLARKGRSALLFLTTGIGSACSAGLLSWALAKYEPRVIVSVGSAGGLDSDIAIGDIVVGTRYVHGNADATAFGYAPGQIPGQPRYFQSTEALVLAAHAASQADRRTHAGLVVSSDSFVTEANVKDTRDKFPGVLSADMESHSLALIAHAFGIPFASVRSISDVVGATTAKKQAQTFNAQLDDVALAAAKTVLNLLSHTSVLDIERSGHGPAQHFSKASLQCALYLMLANAHGLSPATGELPEVLEAADKHLDALDPSKRKEALGLMLAGYQFAAEKPTAPLTAKDYDTHRTDFITHYSSSGAGFLWPPTSQTVIKRFNGYWNDALTSIGLKPRRGRNRGGLKFTTDDYLFAIRSYLIDAQRTRRQPSFNAYSTWLKVSGQAGKLPSGAAIRQRFGSWKEALNAAAIDTD
;
A
#
# COMPACT_ATOMS: atom_id res chain seq x y z
N MET A 1 -11.51 17.76 11.41
CA MET A 1 -10.16 18.15 10.95
C MET A 1 -10.30 18.94 9.67
N THR A 2 -9.24 19.59 9.17
CA THR A 2 -9.30 20.35 7.91
C THR A 2 -9.06 19.41 6.72
N SER A 3 -10.01 19.31 5.79
CA SER A 3 -9.82 18.50 4.59
C SER A 3 -8.82 19.16 3.63
N ILE A 4 -7.90 18.36 3.08
CA ILE A 4 -6.89 18.80 2.10
C ILE A 4 -6.73 17.74 1.00
N ASN A 5 -6.22 18.13 -0.17
CA ASN A 5 -6.06 17.22 -1.29
C ASN A 5 -4.94 16.21 -1.03
N ALA A 6 -3.76 16.69 -0.62
CA ALA A 6 -2.60 15.83 -0.39
C ALA A 6 -1.71 16.38 0.72
N ILE A 7 -0.98 15.47 1.36
CA ILE A 7 0.26 15.80 2.10
C ILE A 7 1.44 15.38 1.23
N ILE A 8 2.40 16.28 1.02
CA ILE A 8 3.69 16.00 0.43
C ILE A 8 4.74 16.07 1.54
N VAL A 9 5.52 15.00 1.72
CA VAL A 9 6.47 14.86 2.82
C VAL A 9 7.88 14.69 2.28
N ALA A 10 8.80 15.57 2.69
CA ALA A 10 10.22 15.45 2.43
C ALA A 10 11.01 15.44 3.75
N ALA A 11 12.21 14.86 3.75
CA ALA A 11 13.05 14.82 4.95
C ALA A 11 13.82 16.13 5.12
N MET A 12 14.36 16.65 4.02
CA MET A 12 15.28 17.80 4.02
C MET A 12 14.69 19.04 3.35
N VAL A 13 15.22 20.21 3.72
CA VAL A 13 14.81 21.50 3.14
C VAL A 13 15.14 21.56 1.66
N GLU A 14 16.26 20.99 1.27
CA GLU A 14 16.75 20.88 -0.11
C GLU A 14 15.79 20.09 -0.99
N GLU A 15 15.19 19.01 -0.46
CA GLU A 15 14.18 18.21 -1.15
C GLU A 15 12.86 18.97 -1.32
N MET A 16 12.55 19.88 -0.40
CA MET A 16 11.32 20.68 -0.40
C MET A 16 11.45 21.97 -1.24
N LYS A 17 12.66 22.53 -1.35
CA LYS A 17 12.97 23.78 -2.03
C LYS A 17 12.44 23.88 -3.48
N PRO A 18 12.44 22.83 -4.31
CA PRO A 18 11.91 22.89 -5.68
C PRO A 18 10.44 23.33 -5.75
N PHE A 19 9.60 22.97 -4.77
CA PHE A 19 8.17 23.28 -4.79
C PHE A 19 7.87 24.78 -4.74
N ASN A 20 8.77 25.59 -4.19
CA ASN A 20 8.63 27.05 -4.19
C ASN A 20 8.59 27.64 -5.61
N LYS A 21 9.28 27.02 -6.56
CA LYS A 21 9.31 27.45 -7.97
C LYS A 21 8.25 26.75 -8.82
N LEU A 22 7.91 25.51 -8.46
CA LEU A 22 6.98 24.69 -9.24
C LEU A 22 5.50 25.00 -8.96
N LEU A 23 5.20 25.83 -7.95
CA LEU A 23 3.84 26.22 -7.56
C LEU A 23 3.62 27.74 -7.63
N PRO A 24 3.93 28.41 -8.77
CA PRO A 24 3.89 29.87 -8.85
C PRO A 24 2.48 30.46 -8.64
N ASP A 25 1.44 29.69 -8.96
CA ASP A 25 0.04 30.12 -8.83
C ASP A 25 -0.61 29.76 -7.49
N PHE A 26 0.14 29.16 -6.56
CA PHE A 26 -0.39 28.80 -5.24
C PHE A 26 -0.04 29.88 -4.23
N THR A 27 -1.02 30.27 -3.42
CA THR A 27 -0.77 31.07 -2.22
C THR A 27 -0.24 30.15 -1.13
N THR A 28 0.96 30.40 -0.64
CA THR A 28 1.59 29.63 0.43
C THR A 28 1.45 30.35 1.78
N SER A 29 1.30 29.57 2.84
CA SER A 29 1.24 30.07 4.21
C SER A 29 1.99 29.12 5.16
N PRO A 30 2.89 29.61 6.02
CA PRO A 30 3.60 28.76 6.97
C PRO A 30 2.63 28.20 8.01
N ILE A 31 2.88 26.97 8.45
CA ILE A 31 2.14 26.31 9.53
C ILE A 31 3.11 26.05 10.69
N ALA A 32 2.77 26.49 11.88
CA ALA A 32 3.57 26.22 13.08
C ALA A 32 3.54 24.72 13.42
N THR A 33 4.71 24.10 13.49
CA THR A 33 4.92 22.68 13.79
C THR A 33 5.69 22.52 15.11
N PRO A 34 5.59 21.38 15.80
CA PRO A 34 6.38 21.11 17.01
C PRO A 34 7.88 20.94 16.72
N PHE A 35 8.22 20.52 15.50
CA PHE A 35 9.57 20.42 14.96
C PHE A 35 9.48 20.34 13.42
N GLY A 36 10.62 20.40 12.73
CA GLY A 36 10.64 20.48 11.27
C GLY A 36 9.96 21.76 10.78
N SER A 37 9.39 21.73 9.57
CA SER A 37 8.61 22.85 9.05
C SER A 37 7.43 22.36 8.22
N ALA A 38 6.41 23.20 8.10
CA ALA A 38 5.30 22.95 7.21
C ALA A 38 4.79 24.24 6.57
N PHE A 39 4.26 24.10 5.36
CA PHE A 39 3.50 25.18 4.74
C PHE A 39 2.30 24.60 3.97
N LEU A 40 1.24 25.39 3.92
CA LEU A 40 0.03 25.06 3.19
C LEU A 40 -0.01 25.90 1.91
N ALA A 41 -0.08 25.24 0.77
CA ALA A 41 -0.25 25.85 -0.54
C ALA A 41 -1.70 25.72 -0.99
N ARG A 42 -2.33 26.82 -1.40
CA ARG A 42 -3.72 26.83 -1.90
C ARG A 42 -3.83 27.46 -3.29
N LYS A 43 -4.63 26.85 -4.15
CA LYS A 43 -5.08 27.39 -5.44
C LYS A 43 -6.53 26.99 -5.68
N GLY A 44 -7.45 27.96 -5.64
CA GLY A 44 -8.88 27.68 -5.70
C GLY A 44 -9.32 26.75 -4.57
N ARG A 45 -9.93 25.60 -4.92
CA ARG A 45 -10.33 24.56 -3.95
C ARG A 45 -9.20 23.56 -3.62
N SER A 46 -8.06 23.64 -4.31
CA SER A 46 -6.92 22.76 -4.05
C SER A 46 -6.12 23.25 -2.85
N ALA A 47 -5.87 22.35 -1.90
CA ALA A 47 -5.05 22.56 -0.72
C ALA A 47 -4.02 21.43 -0.59
N LEU A 48 -2.73 21.79 -0.60
CA LEU A 48 -1.60 20.87 -0.49
C LEU A 48 -0.80 21.25 0.75
N LEU A 49 -0.63 20.31 1.68
CA LEU A 49 0.20 20.51 2.86
C LEU A 49 1.58 19.90 2.61
N PHE A 50 2.61 20.71 2.76
CA PHE A 50 4.00 20.30 2.62
C PHE A 50 4.63 20.18 3.99
N LEU A 51 5.27 19.05 4.27
CA LEU A 51 5.96 18.75 5.53
C LEU A 51 7.44 18.50 5.26
N THR A 52 8.31 19.23 5.93
CA THR A 52 9.75 18.94 6.01
C THR A 52 10.05 18.37 7.38
N THR A 53 10.31 17.06 7.45
CA THR A 53 10.26 16.32 8.72
C THR A 53 11.55 16.38 9.53
N GLY A 54 12.69 16.62 8.88
CA GLY A 54 13.98 16.17 9.38
C GLY A 54 14.19 14.69 9.04
N ILE A 55 15.45 14.25 9.16
CA ILE A 55 15.91 12.94 8.70
C ILE A 55 15.52 11.85 9.71
N GLY A 56 15.09 10.70 9.21
CA GLY A 56 14.88 9.47 9.98
C GLY A 56 13.42 9.15 10.29
N SER A 57 13.23 7.92 10.76
CA SER A 57 11.95 7.26 10.98
C SER A 57 11.11 7.95 12.06
N ALA A 58 11.74 8.38 13.16
CA ALA A 58 11.08 9.06 14.27
C ALA A 58 10.58 10.47 13.87
N CYS A 59 11.42 11.23 13.16
CA CYS A 59 11.09 12.56 12.67
C CYS A 59 9.90 12.51 11.70
N SER A 60 10.00 11.63 10.70
CA SER A 60 8.96 11.45 9.68
C SER A 60 7.63 10.94 10.25
N ALA A 61 7.66 9.93 11.12
CA ALA A 61 6.45 9.43 11.79
C ALA A 61 5.81 10.50 12.70
N GLY A 62 6.62 11.22 13.48
CA GLY A 62 6.14 12.22 14.42
C GLY A 62 5.45 13.40 13.73
N LEU A 63 6.05 13.98 12.70
CA LEU A 63 5.48 15.15 12.02
C LEU A 63 4.27 14.77 11.17
N LEU A 64 4.28 13.61 10.50
CA LEU A 64 3.11 13.12 9.77
C LEU A 64 1.95 12.84 10.74
N SER A 65 2.19 12.19 11.87
CA SER A 65 1.15 11.91 12.86
C SER A 65 0.55 13.20 13.43
N TRP A 66 1.39 14.20 13.71
CA TRP A 66 0.92 15.53 14.12
C TRP A 66 0.04 16.19 13.05
N ALA A 67 0.41 16.07 11.77
CA ALA A 67 -0.37 16.63 10.67
C ALA A 67 -1.72 15.91 10.55
N LEU A 68 -1.73 14.57 10.64
CA LEU A 68 -2.96 13.77 10.56
C LEU A 68 -3.90 13.95 11.75
N ALA A 69 -3.41 14.47 12.88
CA ALA A 69 -4.27 14.91 13.98
C ALA A 69 -5.07 16.19 13.67
N LYS A 70 -4.68 16.95 12.63
CA LYS A 70 -5.24 18.27 12.29
C LYS A 70 -5.85 18.32 10.90
N TYR A 71 -5.37 17.50 9.98
CA TYR A 71 -5.71 17.50 8.57
C TYR A 71 -6.16 16.12 8.11
N GLU A 72 -7.13 16.10 7.19
CA GLU A 72 -7.64 14.88 6.53
C GLU A 72 -7.26 14.93 5.05
N PRO A 73 -6.10 14.37 4.66
CA PRO A 73 -5.69 14.32 3.26
C PRO A 73 -6.31 13.14 2.50
N ARG A 74 -6.48 13.31 1.18
CA ARG A 74 -6.89 12.21 0.29
C ARG A 74 -5.73 11.27 -0.06
N VAL A 75 -4.49 11.75 0.04
CA VAL A 75 -3.27 11.01 -0.27
C VAL A 75 -2.08 11.59 0.48
N ILE A 76 -1.10 10.74 0.78
CA ILE A 76 0.21 11.13 1.27
C ILE A 76 1.25 10.71 0.22
N VAL A 77 2.11 11.63 -0.20
CA VAL A 77 3.22 11.33 -1.10
C VAL A 77 4.53 11.70 -0.40
N SER A 78 5.41 10.72 -0.21
CA SER A 78 6.77 10.97 0.24
C SER A 78 7.64 11.29 -0.99
N VAL A 79 8.45 12.34 -0.88
CA VAL A 79 9.32 12.83 -1.95
C VAL A 79 10.72 13.03 -1.43
N GLY A 80 11.73 12.72 -2.25
CA GLY A 80 13.10 13.11 -1.95
C GLY A 80 14.14 12.33 -2.75
N SER A 81 15.32 12.22 -2.19
CA SER A 81 16.47 11.50 -2.72
C SER A 81 16.62 10.11 -2.08
N ALA A 82 17.33 9.20 -2.75
CA ALA A 82 17.66 7.89 -2.20
C ALA A 82 18.92 7.29 -2.86
N GLY A 83 19.55 6.34 -2.17
CA GLY A 83 20.64 5.53 -2.72
C GLY A 83 20.09 4.39 -3.57
N GLY A 84 20.63 4.21 -4.78
CA GLY A 84 20.30 3.11 -5.68
C GLY A 84 21.02 1.82 -5.30
N LEU A 85 20.27 0.71 -5.19
CA LEU A 85 20.77 -0.60 -4.75
C LEU A 85 20.80 -1.64 -5.86
N ASP A 86 19.99 -1.49 -6.90
CA ASP A 86 19.97 -2.40 -8.04
C ASP A 86 21.04 -2.01 -9.09
N SER A 87 21.60 -3.00 -9.80
CA SER A 87 22.62 -2.74 -10.83
C SER A 87 22.07 -1.98 -12.03
N ASP A 88 20.77 -2.07 -12.29
CA ASP A 88 20.12 -1.39 -13.41
C ASP A 88 19.67 0.03 -13.04
N ILE A 89 19.97 0.52 -11.83
CA ILE A 89 19.60 1.86 -11.37
C ILE A 89 20.78 2.84 -11.54
N ALA A 90 20.51 3.97 -12.19
CA ALA A 90 21.47 5.05 -12.39
C ALA A 90 21.12 6.30 -11.56
N ILE A 91 22.13 7.17 -11.34
CA ILE A 91 21.91 8.49 -10.76
C ILE A 91 20.92 9.27 -11.63
N GLY A 92 19.93 9.88 -11.00
CA GLY A 92 18.86 10.63 -11.64
C GLY A 92 17.65 9.80 -12.07
N ASP A 93 17.72 8.46 -12.04
CA ASP A 93 16.54 7.61 -12.21
C ASP A 93 15.54 7.86 -11.06
N ILE A 94 14.26 7.59 -11.34
CA ILE A 94 13.18 7.67 -10.36
C ILE A 94 12.85 6.27 -9.86
N VAL A 95 12.74 6.09 -8.55
CA VAL A 95 12.19 4.89 -7.91
C VAL A 95 10.88 5.24 -7.22
N VAL A 96 9.82 4.52 -7.60
CA VAL A 96 8.50 4.58 -6.96
C VAL A 96 8.33 3.34 -6.10
N GLY A 97 8.11 3.52 -4.81
CA GLY A 97 7.91 2.37 -3.92
C GLY A 97 6.62 1.63 -4.25
N THR A 98 6.70 0.30 -4.40
CA THR A 98 5.54 -0.60 -4.43
C THR A 98 5.32 -1.28 -3.08
N ARG A 99 6.42 -1.56 -2.38
CA ARG A 99 6.46 -2.14 -1.04
C ARG A 99 7.60 -1.51 -0.22
N TYR A 100 7.36 -1.35 1.07
CA TYR A 100 8.27 -0.70 2.02
C TYR A 100 8.61 -1.66 3.17
N VAL A 101 9.90 -1.76 3.52
CA VAL A 101 10.39 -2.62 4.60
C VAL A 101 11.36 -1.87 5.51
N HIS A 102 11.36 -2.22 6.80
CA HIS A 102 12.29 -1.64 7.76
C HIS A 102 13.64 -2.35 7.70
N GLY A 103 14.71 -1.63 7.35
CA GLY A 103 16.05 -2.21 7.16
C GLY A 103 16.68 -2.79 8.43
N ASN A 104 16.44 -2.13 9.58
CA ASN A 104 17.06 -2.50 10.85
C ASN A 104 16.18 -3.36 11.78
N ALA A 105 14.95 -3.71 11.38
CA ALA A 105 14.04 -4.44 12.29
C ALA A 105 14.39 -5.94 12.28
N ASP A 106 14.73 -6.48 13.45
CA ASP A 106 15.04 -7.90 13.61
C ASP A 106 14.30 -8.48 14.80
N ALA A 107 13.25 -9.23 14.50
CA ALA A 107 12.51 -10.06 15.45
C ALA A 107 12.56 -11.55 15.03
N THR A 108 13.61 -11.95 14.30
CA THR A 108 13.77 -13.32 13.79
C THR A 108 13.90 -14.35 14.92
N ALA A 109 14.41 -13.94 16.08
CA ALA A 109 14.42 -14.74 17.30
C ALA A 109 13.01 -15.22 17.73
N PHE A 110 11.95 -14.53 17.29
CA PHE A 110 10.55 -14.89 17.54
C PHE A 110 9.85 -15.49 16.31
N GLY A 111 10.59 -15.83 15.25
CA GLY A 111 10.07 -16.45 14.03
C GLY A 111 9.50 -15.46 13.00
N TYR A 112 9.69 -14.15 13.17
CA TYR A 112 9.31 -13.15 12.16
C TYR A 112 10.32 -13.09 11.02
N ALA A 113 9.89 -12.58 9.87
CA ALA A 113 10.80 -12.35 8.74
C ALA A 113 11.75 -11.16 9.01
N PRO A 114 12.94 -11.13 8.38
CA PRO A 114 13.80 -9.94 8.41
C PRO A 114 13.05 -8.68 7.98
N GLY A 115 13.23 -7.60 8.75
CA GLY A 115 12.56 -6.32 8.54
C GLY A 115 11.11 -6.25 9.02
N GLN A 116 10.56 -7.34 9.57
CA GLN A 116 9.19 -7.35 10.09
C GLN A 116 9.16 -7.00 11.58
N ILE A 117 8.46 -5.91 11.91
CA ILE A 117 8.14 -5.55 13.28
C ILE A 117 7.02 -6.47 13.80
N PRO A 118 7.13 -7.05 15.02
CA PRO A 118 6.06 -7.88 15.58
C PRO A 118 4.69 -7.21 15.55
N GLY A 119 3.69 -7.94 15.07
CA GLY A 119 2.31 -7.44 14.93
C GLY A 119 2.06 -6.56 13.70
N GLN A 120 3.08 -6.28 12.88
CA GLN A 120 2.95 -5.54 11.62
C GLN A 120 3.07 -6.48 10.41
N PRO A 121 2.55 -6.08 9.24
CA PRO A 121 2.88 -6.75 7.99
C PRO A 121 4.40 -6.66 7.74
N ARG A 122 4.97 -7.65 7.05
CA ARG A 122 6.37 -7.60 6.61
C ARG A 122 6.65 -6.41 5.68
N TYR A 123 5.68 -6.10 4.82
CA TYR A 123 5.76 -5.02 3.86
C TYR A 123 4.51 -4.14 3.97
N PHE A 124 4.71 -2.83 4.07
CA PHE A 124 3.64 -1.89 3.77
C PHE A 124 3.55 -1.70 2.26
N GLN A 125 2.33 -1.72 1.73
CA GLN A 125 2.09 -1.62 0.29
C GLN A 125 1.81 -0.16 -0.09
N SER A 126 2.35 0.24 -1.24
CA SER A 126 1.97 1.47 -1.90
C SER A 126 0.56 1.36 -2.50
N THR A 127 -0.08 2.49 -2.75
CA THR A 127 -1.35 2.49 -3.48
C THR A 127 -1.07 2.31 -4.97
N GLU A 128 -1.55 1.20 -5.54
CA GLU A 128 -1.39 0.83 -6.96
C GLU A 128 -1.73 1.99 -7.91
N ALA A 129 -2.81 2.73 -7.59
CA ALA A 129 -3.25 3.93 -8.30
C ALA A 129 -2.17 5.01 -8.46
N LEU A 130 -1.35 5.20 -7.42
CA LEU A 130 -0.28 6.18 -7.38
C LEU A 130 0.96 5.66 -8.09
N VAL A 131 1.21 4.34 -8.05
CA VAL A 131 2.37 3.76 -8.72
C VAL A 131 2.26 3.86 -10.25
N LEU A 132 1.12 3.50 -10.88
CA LEU A 132 1.02 3.76 -12.34
C LEU A 132 0.93 5.25 -12.66
N ALA A 133 0.36 6.08 -11.78
CA ALA A 133 0.36 7.53 -12.02
C ALA A 133 1.79 8.09 -12.05
N ALA A 134 2.68 7.64 -11.15
CA ALA A 134 4.09 7.97 -11.20
C ALA A 134 4.78 7.43 -12.46
N HIS A 135 4.44 6.21 -12.87
CA HIS A 135 5.01 5.61 -14.08
C HIS A 135 4.57 6.35 -15.35
N ALA A 136 3.30 6.73 -15.45
CA ALA A 136 2.79 7.57 -16.54
C ALA A 136 3.37 8.99 -16.52
N ALA A 137 3.74 9.47 -15.33
CA ALA A 137 4.44 10.73 -15.12
C ALA A 137 5.96 10.65 -15.40
N SER A 138 6.46 9.53 -15.93
CA SER A 138 7.87 9.35 -16.26
C SER A 138 8.38 10.47 -17.17
N GLN A 139 9.59 10.94 -16.89
CA GLN A 139 10.24 11.98 -17.69
C GLN A 139 11.02 11.31 -18.84
N ALA A 140 10.98 11.89 -20.04
CA ALA A 140 11.57 11.26 -21.24
C ALA A 140 13.07 10.97 -21.12
N ASP A 141 13.77 11.69 -20.25
CA ASP A 141 15.21 11.59 -20.00
C ASP A 141 15.58 10.72 -18.79
N ARG A 142 14.60 10.15 -18.06
CA ARG A 142 14.84 9.43 -16.79
C ARG A 142 13.99 8.18 -16.70
N ARG A 143 14.63 7.06 -16.37
CA ARG A 143 13.88 5.81 -16.17
C ARG A 143 13.13 5.86 -14.85
N THR A 144 11.90 5.35 -14.87
CA THR A 144 11.06 5.22 -13.67
C THR A 144 10.89 3.76 -13.33
N HIS A 145 11.52 3.36 -12.23
CA HIS A 145 11.48 2.01 -11.67
C HIS A 145 10.40 1.93 -10.59
N ALA A 146 9.80 0.76 -10.41
CA ALA A 146 8.83 0.52 -9.35
C ALA A 146 9.16 -0.76 -8.58
N GLY A 147 9.32 -0.67 -7.26
CA GLY A 147 9.82 -1.84 -6.52
C GLY A 147 9.99 -1.65 -5.02
N LEU A 148 10.82 -2.50 -4.43
CA LEU A 148 11.06 -2.53 -2.99
C LEU A 148 11.96 -1.38 -2.56
N VAL A 149 11.49 -0.62 -1.57
CA VAL A 149 12.28 0.40 -0.88
C VAL A 149 12.51 -0.06 0.55
N VAL A 150 13.77 -0.04 0.98
CA VAL A 150 14.16 -0.28 2.37
C VAL A 150 14.38 1.06 3.06
N SER A 151 13.89 1.20 4.30
CA SER A 151 14.17 2.39 5.10
C SER A 151 14.77 2.02 6.45
N SER A 152 15.80 2.75 6.87
CA SER A 152 16.43 2.59 8.18
C SER A 152 17.03 3.90 8.68
N ASP A 153 17.20 4.06 9.99
CA ASP A 153 17.95 5.19 10.57
C ASP A 153 19.48 5.00 10.40
N SER A 154 19.89 4.49 9.24
CA SER A 154 21.28 4.19 8.90
C SER A 154 21.45 4.40 7.41
N PHE A 155 22.49 5.15 7.05
CA PHE A 155 22.87 5.34 5.66
C PHE A 155 23.49 4.05 5.11
N VAL A 156 22.98 3.55 3.98
CA VAL A 156 23.51 2.33 3.36
C VAL A 156 24.76 2.69 2.56
N THR A 157 25.84 1.97 2.82
CA THR A 157 27.18 2.21 2.28
C THR A 157 27.80 0.90 1.77
N GLU A 158 29.01 0.96 1.24
CA GLU A 158 29.80 -0.22 0.88
C GLU A 158 29.94 -1.25 2.02
N ALA A 159 29.86 -0.81 3.28
CA ALA A 159 30.03 -1.67 4.44
C ALA A 159 28.82 -2.59 4.70
N ASN A 160 27.61 -2.17 4.34
CA ASN A 160 26.37 -2.89 4.67
C ASN A 160 25.47 -3.17 3.45
N VAL A 161 25.88 -2.74 2.25
CA VAL A 161 25.10 -2.92 1.01
C VAL A 161 24.89 -4.40 0.68
N LYS A 162 25.90 -5.24 0.87
CA LYS A 162 25.79 -6.68 0.60
C LYS A 162 24.75 -7.31 1.51
N ASP A 163 24.85 -7.08 2.82
CA ASP A 163 23.90 -7.58 3.80
C ASP A 163 22.47 -7.08 3.54
N THR A 164 22.34 -5.82 3.08
CA THR A 164 21.04 -5.25 2.71
C THR A 164 20.43 -5.98 1.52
N ARG A 165 21.21 -6.22 0.46
CA ARG A 165 20.76 -6.97 -0.74
C ARG A 165 20.42 -8.42 -0.41
N ASP A 166 21.22 -9.07 0.44
CA ASP A 166 21.00 -10.46 0.86
C ASP A 166 19.73 -10.59 1.73
N LYS A 167 19.51 -9.66 2.66
CA LYS A 167 18.31 -9.62 3.52
C LYS A 167 17.04 -9.28 2.74
N PHE A 168 17.17 -8.45 1.71
CA PHE A 168 16.03 -7.92 0.93
C PHE A 168 16.23 -8.11 -0.57
N PRO A 169 16.05 -9.34 -1.09
CA PRO A 169 16.19 -9.61 -2.52
C PRO A 169 15.27 -8.72 -3.39
N GLY A 170 15.84 -8.13 -4.43
CA GLY A 170 15.15 -7.20 -5.33
C GLY A 170 14.86 -5.82 -4.73
N VAL A 171 15.63 -5.40 -3.71
CA VAL A 171 15.61 -4.03 -3.20
C VAL A 171 16.17 -3.06 -4.24
N LEU A 172 15.40 -2.02 -4.56
CA LEU A 172 15.76 -1.03 -5.56
C LEU A 172 16.48 0.17 -4.96
N SER A 173 16.00 0.65 -3.81
CA SER A 173 16.59 1.82 -3.16
C SER A 173 16.50 1.77 -1.64
N ALA A 174 17.40 2.52 -1.01
CA ALA A 174 17.43 2.76 0.43
C ALA A 174 17.22 4.25 0.74
N ASP A 175 16.34 4.52 1.70
CA ASP A 175 16.16 5.83 2.33
C ASP A 175 16.03 5.71 3.85
N MET A 176 15.56 6.77 4.52
CA MET A 176 15.44 6.78 5.98
C MET A 176 13.99 7.05 6.47
N GLU A 177 13.00 7.18 5.58
CA GLU A 177 11.64 7.62 5.94
C GLU A 177 10.49 6.85 5.25
N SER A 178 10.68 6.23 4.08
CA SER A 178 9.53 5.69 3.31
C SER A 178 8.71 4.68 4.11
N HIS A 179 9.37 3.77 4.84
CA HIS A 179 8.70 2.77 5.67
C HIS A 179 7.87 3.38 6.80
N SER A 180 8.41 4.34 7.56
CA SER A 180 7.68 4.95 8.68
C SER A 180 6.47 5.74 8.18
N LEU A 181 6.62 6.46 7.07
CA LEU A 181 5.50 7.17 6.43
C LEU A 181 4.43 6.20 5.91
N ALA A 182 4.83 5.09 5.28
CA ALA A 182 3.92 4.05 4.82
C ALA A 182 3.15 3.39 5.98
N LEU A 183 3.83 3.13 7.10
CA LEU A 183 3.22 2.60 8.31
C LEU A 183 2.14 3.53 8.85
N ILE A 184 2.45 4.82 9.00
CA ILE A 184 1.49 5.80 9.49
C ILE A 184 0.32 5.95 8.52
N ALA A 185 0.58 6.06 7.21
CA ALA A 185 -0.49 6.13 6.22
C ALA A 185 -1.41 4.89 6.26
N HIS A 186 -0.83 3.70 6.41
CA HIS A 186 -1.57 2.45 6.57
C HIS A 186 -2.45 2.46 7.84
N ALA A 187 -1.91 2.92 8.97
CA ALA A 187 -2.65 3.00 10.23
C ALA A 187 -3.86 3.94 10.15
N PHE A 188 -3.78 5.01 9.35
CA PHE A 188 -4.88 5.95 9.11
C PHE A 188 -5.75 5.59 7.89
N GLY A 189 -5.42 4.52 7.16
CA GLY A 189 -6.17 4.10 5.96
C GLY A 189 -6.06 5.08 4.78
N ILE A 190 -4.98 5.86 4.71
CA ILE A 190 -4.78 6.90 3.70
C ILE A 190 -3.89 6.35 2.57
N PRO A 191 -4.23 6.57 1.29
CA PRO A 191 -3.37 6.22 0.17
C PRO A 191 -1.96 6.81 0.29
N PHE A 192 -0.95 6.00 -0.04
CA PHE A 192 0.47 6.35 0.10
C PHE A 192 1.30 5.89 -1.09
N ALA A 193 2.28 6.72 -1.48
CA ALA A 193 3.41 6.33 -2.31
C ALA A 193 4.66 7.12 -1.92
N SER A 194 5.84 6.55 -2.11
CA SER A 194 7.10 7.29 -2.11
C SER A 194 7.67 7.39 -3.51
N VAL A 195 8.23 8.56 -3.82
CA VAL A 195 8.89 8.90 -5.08
C VAL A 195 10.28 9.40 -4.72
N ARG A 196 11.29 8.62 -5.10
CA ARG A 196 12.70 8.92 -4.84
C ARG A 196 13.45 9.13 -6.14
N SER A 197 14.27 10.16 -6.20
CA SER A 197 15.24 10.33 -7.28
C SER A 197 16.62 9.91 -6.80
N ILE A 198 17.34 9.14 -7.61
CA ILE A 198 18.57 8.48 -7.17
C ILE A 198 19.74 9.46 -7.15
N SER A 199 20.30 9.70 -5.96
CA SER A 199 21.40 10.63 -5.71
C SER A 199 22.78 9.99 -5.89
N ASP A 200 22.87 8.68 -5.64
CA ASP A 200 24.11 7.92 -5.60
C ASP A 200 23.83 6.43 -5.81
N VAL A 201 24.83 5.68 -6.28
CA VAL A 201 24.77 4.22 -6.42
C VAL A 201 25.54 3.59 -5.26
N VAL A 202 24.82 2.85 -4.42
CA VAL A 202 25.35 2.31 -3.17
C VAL A 202 26.34 1.17 -3.45
N GLY A 203 27.51 1.24 -2.80
CA GLY A 203 28.58 0.24 -2.92
C GLY A 203 29.47 0.39 -4.15
N ALA A 204 29.20 1.35 -5.05
CA ALA A 204 30.05 1.63 -6.20
C ALA A 204 31.31 2.44 -5.85
N THR A 205 31.29 3.16 -4.72
CA THR A 205 32.40 3.98 -4.22
C THR A 205 32.49 3.87 -2.70
N THR A 206 33.47 4.56 -2.08
CA THR A 206 33.57 4.63 -0.61
C THR A 206 32.47 5.51 -0.03
N ALA A 207 32.08 5.30 1.24
CA ALA A 207 31.03 6.07 1.92
C ALA A 207 31.26 7.58 1.84
N LYS A 208 32.53 8.01 1.94
CA LYS A 208 32.91 9.42 1.81
C LYS A 208 32.62 9.97 0.40
N LYS A 209 32.95 9.20 -0.65
CA LYS A 209 32.68 9.60 -2.04
C LYS A 209 31.18 9.55 -2.35
N GLN A 210 30.48 8.54 -1.86
CA GLN A 210 29.02 8.43 -1.94
C GLN A 210 28.34 9.66 -1.34
N ALA A 211 28.74 10.08 -0.13
CA ALA A 211 28.22 11.29 0.50
C ALA A 211 28.57 12.57 -0.28
N GLN A 212 29.74 12.63 -0.93
CA GLN A 212 30.09 13.76 -1.80
C GLN A 212 29.22 13.81 -3.06
N THR A 213 28.99 12.67 -3.72
CA THR A 213 28.11 12.56 -4.88
C THR A 213 26.68 12.94 -4.52
N PHE A 214 26.18 12.43 -3.40
CA PHE A 214 24.87 12.81 -2.86
C PHE A 214 24.71 14.34 -2.76
N ASN A 215 25.65 15.00 -2.08
CA ASN A 215 25.61 16.45 -1.91
C ASN A 215 25.69 17.21 -3.24
N ALA A 216 26.48 16.70 -4.20
CA ALA A 216 26.65 17.34 -5.51
C ALA A 216 25.42 17.19 -6.42
N GLN A 217 24.64 16.12 -6.26
CA GLN A 217 23.48 15.82 -7.11
C GLN A 217 22.14 16.28 -6.49
N LEU A 218 22.14 16.64 -5.20
CA LEU A 218 20.92 16.83 -4.41
C LEU A 218 19.90 17.79 -5.04
N ASP A 219 20.33 18.95 -5.54
CA ASP A 219 19.43 19.94 -6.14
C ASP A 219 18.72 19.39 -7.40
N ASP A 220 19.44 18.68 -8.27
CA ASP A 220 18.91 18.13 -9.52
C ASP A 220 17.96 16.95 -9.26
N VAL A 221 18.33 16.06 -8.34
CA VAL A 221 17.50 14.91 -7.97
C VAL A 221 16.26 15.34 -7.21
N ALA A 222 16.36 16.34 -6.33
CA ALA A 222 15.21 16.93 -5.64
C ALA A 222 14.22 17.55 -6.64
N LEU A 223 14.72 18.31 -7.62
CA LEU A 223 13.87 18.90 -8.67
C LEU A 223 13.17 17.81 -9.50
N ALA A 224 13.89 16.76 -9.88
CA ALA A 224 13.33 15.64 -10.63
C ALA A 224 12.21 14.93 -9.83
N ALA A 225 12.44 14.62 -8.55
CA ALA A 225 11.45 14.01 -7.68
C ALA A 225 10.21 14.90 -7.51
N ALA A 226 10.40 16.20 -7.28
CA ALA A 226 9.31 17.17 -7.10
C ALA A 226 8.43 17.28 -8.36
N LYS A 227 9.04 17.36 -9.55
CA LYS A 227 8.31 17.34 -10.84
C LYS A 227 7.48 16.07 -10.99
N THR A 228 8.06 14.91 -10.70
CA THR A 228 7.34 13.63 -10.78
C THR A 228 6.15 13.58 -9.82
N VAL A 229 6.29 14.11 -8.59
CA VAL A 229 5.17 14.17 -7.64
C VAL A 229 4.06 15.09 -8.13
N LEU A 230 4.37 16.29 -8.65
CA LEU A 230 3.33 17.18 -9.17
C LEU A 230 2.63 16.59 -10.40
N ASN A 231 3.37 15.94 -11.29
CA ASN A 231 2.79 15.23 -12.43
C ASN A 231 1.93 14.05 -11.98
N LEU A 232 2.38 13.25 -11.01
CA LEU A 232 1.56 12.19 -10.41
C LEU A 232 0.25 12.76 -9.85
N LEU A 233 0.33 13.88 -9.13
CA LEU A 233 -0.85 14.49 -8.53
C LEU A 233 -1.82 15.04 -9.60
N SER A 234 -1.33 15.53 -10.75
CA SER A 234 -2.19 15.97 -11.86
C SER A 234 -2.84 14.83 -12.63
N HIS A 235 -2.22 13.65 -12.65
CA HIS A 235 -2.77 12.44 -13.28
C HIS A 235 -3.67 11.63 -12.36
N THR A 236 -3.86 12.09 -11.12
CA THR A 236 -4.78 11.47 -10.17
C THR A 236 -5.96 12.39 -9.95
N SER A 237 -7.16 11.83 -9.75
CA SER A 237 -8.38 12.59 -9.40
C SER A 237 -8.27 13.38 -8.08
N VAL A 238 -7.10 13.34 -7.43
CA VAL A 238 -6.74 14.12 -6.25
C VAL A 238 -6.64 15.62 -6.58
N LEU A 239 -6.45 16.02 -7.84
CA LEU A 239 -6.58 17.41 -8.27
C LEU A 239 -7.90 17.72 -9.02
N ASP A 240 -8.65 16.71 -9.46
CA ASP A 240 -9.97 16.92 -10.07
C ASP A 240 -11.04 17.23 -9.02
N ILE A 241 -11.64 18.41 -9.17
CA ILE A 241 -12.56 19.07 -8.24
C ILE A 241 -14.03 18.66 -8.46
N GLU A 242 -14.34 17.80 -9.43
CA GLU A 242 -15.74 17.45 -9.79
C GLU A 242 -16.22 16.03 -9.44
N ARG A 243 -15.39 15.17 -8.83
CA ARG A 243 -15.84 13.81 -8.47
C ARG A 243 -16.02 13.64 -6.96
N SER A 244 -17.24 13.29 -6.59
CA SER A 244 -17.70 12.98 -5.25
C SER A 244 -16.88 11.85 -4.59
N GLY A 245 -16.22 12.19 -3.48
CA GLY A 245 -16.12 11.34 -2.30
C GLY A 245 -15.25 10.09 -2.30
N HIS A 246 -14.48 9.75 -3.34
CA HIS A 246 -13.61 8.57 -3.30
C HIS A 246 -12.24 8.86 -3.95
N GLY A 247 -11.16 8.56 -3.21
CA GLY A 247 -9.76 8.85 -3.58
C GLY A 247 -9.27 8.16 -4.86
N PRO A 248 -7.96 8.29 -5.19
CA PRO A 248 -7.44 7.99 -6.51
C PRO A 248 -7.56 6.50 -6.82
N ALA A 249 -8.54 6.15 -7.64
CA ALA A 249 -8.63 4.85 -8.28
C ALA A 249 -8.16 5.03 -9.72
N GLN A 250 -7.05 4.39 -10.10
CA GLN A 250 -6.91 3.98 -11.49
C GLN A 250 -8.16 3.20 -11.85
N HIS A 251 -8.87 3.66 -12.86
CA HIS A 251 -10.08 3.00 -13.31
C HIS A 251 -9.70 1.78 -14.17
N PHE A 252 -9.23 0.69 -13.56
CA PHE A 252 -9.36 -0.61 -14.22
C PHE A 252 -10.85 -0.80 -14.54
N SER A 253 -11.17 -0.93 -15.82
CA SER A 253 -12.53 -1.22 -16.27
C SER A 253 -12.96 -2.57 -15.69
N LYS A 254 -14.27 -2.79 -15.51
CA LYS A 254 -14.75 -4.11 -15.08
C LYS A 254 -14.25 -5.22 -16.01
N ALA A 255 -14.22 -4.95 -17.31
CA ALA A 255 -13.68 -5.86 -18.33
C ALA A 255 -12.19 -6.17 -18.09
N SER A 256 -11.34 -5.17 -17.84
CA SER A 256 -9.92 -5.38 -17.51
C SER A 256 -9.73 -6.22 -16.25
N LEU A 257 -10.57 -6.03 -15.22
CA LEU A 257 -10.54 -6.85 -14.02
C LEU A 257 -11.03 -8.28 -14.25
N GLN A 258 -12.04 -8.48 -15.12
CA GLN A 258 -12.49 -9.80 -15.54
C GLN A 258 -11.38 -10.53 -16.32
N CYS A 259 -10.66 -9.83 -17.20
CA CYS A 259 -9.50 -10.36 -17.91
C CYS A 259 -8.41 -10.84 -16.94
N ALA A 260 -8.10 -10.02 -15.94
CA ALA A 260 -7.15 -10.39 -14.88
C ALA A 260 -7.59 -11.66 -14.13
N LEU A 261 -8.88 -11.79 -13.82
CA LEU A 261 -9.43 -12.99 -13.19
C LEU A 261 -9.33 -14.22 -14.10
N TYR A 262 -9.62 -14.10 -15.40
CA TYR A 262 -9.45 -15.21 -16.34
C TYR A 262 -7.99 -15.64 -16.48
N LEU A 263 -7.07 -14.68 -16.59
CA LEU A 263 -5.63 -14.96 -16.66
C LEU A 263 -5.14 -15.69 -15.40
N MET A 264 -5.51 -15.20 -14.21
CA MET A 264 -5.13 -15.83 -12.95
C MET A 264 -5.82 -17.17 -12.73
N LEU A 265 -7.04 -17.35 -13.22
CA LEU A 265 -7.72 -18.65 -13.22
C LEU A 265 -6.96 -19.67 -14.09
N ALA A 266 -6.52 -19.27 -15.28
CA ALA A 266 -5.73 -20.13 -16.15
C ALA A 266 -4.42 -20.56 -15.49
N ASN A 267 -3.69 -19.61 -14.89
CA ASN A 267 -2.45 -19.90 -14.18
C ASN A 267 -2.67 -20.81 -12.96
N ALA A 268 -3.72 -20.54 -12.17
CA ALA A 268 -4.04 -21.34 -10.98
C ALA A 268 -4.41 -22.80 -11.29
N HIS A 269 -4.89 -23.07 -12.50
CA HIS A 269 -5.26 -24.41 -12.97
C HIS A 269 -4.25 -25.00 -13.95
N GLY A 270 -3.10 -24.36 -14.17
CA GLY A 270 -2.05 -24.85 -15.06
C GLY A 270 -2.49 -25.03 -16.51
N LEU A 271 -3.39 -24.16 -17.00
CA LEU A 271 -3.91 -24.24 -18.35
C LEU A 271 -2.85 -23.82 -19.38
N SER A 272 -2.92 -24.39 -20.57
CA SER A 272 -2.09 -23.96 -21.71
C SER A 272 -2.76 -22.81 -22.48
N PRO A 273 -1.99 -21.91 -23.11
CA PRO A 273 -2.54 -20.82 -23.91
C PRO A 273 -3.44 -21.36 -25.04
N ALA A 274 -4.69 -20.91 -25.09
CA ALA A 274 -5.63 -21.28 -26.15
C ALA A 274 -5.39 -20.44 -27.42
N THR A 275 -5.77 -21.00 -28.57
CA THR A 275 -5.77 -20.29 -29.86
C THR A 275 -7.20 -20.06 -30.33
N GLY A 276 -7.52 -18.84 -30.76
CA GLY A 276 -8.84 -18.51 -31.29
C GLY A 276 -9.09 -17.01 -31.28
N GLU A 277 -10.29 -16.63 -31.73
CA GLU A 277 -10.76 -15.26 -31.65
C GLU A 277 -11.04 -14.88 -30.19
N LEU A 278 -10.54 -13.71 -29.76
CA LEU A 278 -10.79 -13.21 -28.41
C LEU A 278 -12.22 -12.67 -28.33
N PRO A 279 -13.04 -13.10 -27.36
CA PRO A 279 -14.31 -12.45 -27.06
C PRO A 279 -14.12 -10.96 -26.77
N GLU A 280 -15.10 -10.12 -27.13
CA GLU A 280 -15.08 -8.66 -26.94
C GLU A 280 -14.71 -8.24 -25.50
N VAL A 281 -15.19 -8.99 -24.50
CA VAL A 281 -14.88 -8.75 -23.08
C VAL A 281 -13.37 -8.84 -22.76
N LEU A 282 -12.60 -9.57 -23.57
CA LEU A 282 -11.17 -9.77 -23.41
C LEU A 282 -10.31 -8.73 -24.13
N GLU A 283 -10.87 -7.96 -25.08
CA GLU A 283 -10.16 -6.87 -25.77
C GLU A 283 -9.71 -5.77 -24.81
N ALA A 284 -10.39 -5.63 -23.66
CA ALA A 284 -10.04 -4.67 -22.63
C ALA A 284 -8.66 -4.93 -21.98
N ALA A 285 -8.12 -6.15 -22.07
CA ALA A 285 -6.77 -6.46 -21.58
C ALA A 285 -5.67 -6.06 -22.55
N ASP A 286 -5.99 -5.98 -23.85
CA ASP A 286 -5.01 -5.82 -24.92
C ASP A 286 -4.14 -4.57 -24.67
N LYS A 287 -4.80 -3.45 -24.29
CA LYS A 287 -4.15 -2.19 -23.90
C LYS A 287 -3.20 -2.31 -22.70
N HIS A 288 -3.47 -3.21 -21.77
CA HIS A 288 -2.59 -3.44 -20.62
C HIS A 288 -1.39 -4.30 -20.97
N LEU A 289 -1.49 -5.13 -22.01
CA LEU A 289 -0.45 -6.04 -22.45
C LEU A 289 0.45 -5.43 -23.55
N ASP A 290 0.16 -4.23 -24.04
CA ASP A 290 0.95 -3.52 -25.08
C ASP A 290 2.41 -3.29 -24.68
N ALA A 291 2.70 -3.20 -23.38
CA ALA A 291 4.07 -3.06 -22.88
C ALA A 291 4.88 -4.38 -22.89
N LEU A 292 4.24 -5.52 -23.17
CA LEU A 292 4.91 -6.82 -23.24
C LEU A 292 5.47 -7.09 -24.63
N ASP A 293 6.56 -7.85 -24.70
CA ASP A 293 7.08 -8.37 -25.95
C ASP A 293 6.00 -9.15 -26.72
N PRO A 294 5.96 -9.09 -28.06
CA PRO A 294 4.88 -9.71 -28.87
C PRO A 294 4.62 -11.19 -28.56
N SER A 295 5.68 -11.95 -28.26
CA SER A 295 5.56 -13.36 -27.87
C SER A 295 4.86 -13.53 -26.52
N LYS A 296 5.26 -12.74 -25.52
CA LYS A 296 4.69 -12.76 -24.17
C LYS A 296 3.25 -12.25 -24.17
N ARG A 297 2.96 -11.21 -24.97
CA ARG A 297 1.61 -10.69 -25.20
C ARG A 297 0.68 -11.76 -25.77
N LYS A 298 1.13 -12.49 -26.80
CA LYS A 298 0.37 -13.59 -27.41
C LYS A 298 0.08 -14.72 -26.42
N GLU A 299 1.07 -15.08 -25.61
CA GLU A 299 0.92 -16.09 -24.57
C GLU A 299 -0.10 -15.67 -23.49
N ALA A 300 0.00 -14.44 -22.98
CA ALA A 300 -0.93 -13.91 -21.97
C ALA A 300 -2.37 -13.86 -22.49
N LEU A 301 -2.57 -13.42 -23.74
CA LEU A 301 -3.89 -13.42 -24.38
C LEU A 301 -4.44 -14.85 -24.55
N GLY A 302 -3.59 -15.81 -24.92
CA GLY A 302 -3.98 -17.21 -25.03
C GLY A 302 -4.38 -17.81 -23.67
N LEU A 303 -3.66 -17.48 -22.60
CA LEU A 303 -4.01 -17.90 -21.24
C LEU A 303 -5.33 -17.29 -20.78
N MET A 304 -5.57 -16.01 -21.08
CA MET A 304 -6.87 -15.39 -20.80
C MET A 304 -8.01 -16.10 -21.51
N LEU A 305 -7.85 -16.43 -22.80
CA LEU A 305 -8.84 -17.16 -23.56
C LEU A 305 -9.09 -18.55 -22.97
N ALA A 306 -8.04 -19.26 -22.57
CA ALA A 306 -8.15 -20.54 -21.89
C ALA A 306 -8.92 -20.41 -20.57
N GLY A 307 -8.62 -19.39 -19.77
CA GLY A 307 -9.33 -19.09 -18.53
C GLY A 307 -10.81 -18.76 -18.73
N TYR A 308 -11.14 -18.02 -19.80
CA TYR A 308 -12.52 -17.72 -20.20
C TYR A 308 -13.30 -18.99 -20.55
N GLN A 309 -12.72 -19.84 -21.40
CA GLN A 309 -13.34 -21.12 -21.79
C GLN A 309 -13.49 -22.04 -20.57
N PHE A 310 -12.46 -22.12 -19.72
CA PHE A 310 -12.45 -22.94 -18.53
C PHE A 310 -13.49 -22.51 -17.49
N ALA A 311 -13.71 -21.21 -17.30
CA ALA A 311 -14.74 -20.71 -16.40
C ALA A 311 -16.16 -21.13 -16.87
N ALA A 312 -16.39 -21.16 -18.19
CA ALA A 312 -17.64 -21.63 -18.77
C ALA A 312 -17.82 -23.15 -18.63
N GLU A 313 -16.76 -23.93 -18.84
CA GLU A 313 -16.78 -25.39 -18.71
C GLU A 313 -16.89 -25.87 -17.25
N LYS A 314 -16.14 -25.22 -16.35
CA LYS A 314 -16.02 -25.60 -14.93
C LYS A 314 -16.38 -24.43 -14.02
N PRO A 315 -17.66 -24.06 -13.94
CA PRO A 315 -18.10 -22.91 -13.14
C PRO A 315 -17.80 -23.08 -11.65
N THR A 316 -17.61 -24.29 -11.13
CA THR A 316 -17.29 -24.51 -9.70
C THR A 316 -15.78 -24.52 -9.41
N ALA A 317 -14.92 -24.20 -10.38
CA ALA A 317 -13.47 -24.16 -10.19
C ALA A 317 -13.08 -23.15 -9.09
N PRO A 318 -12.19 -23.53 -8.15
CA PRO A 318 -11.73 -22.62 -7.12
C PRO A 318 -10.72 -21.61 -7.67
N LEU A 319 -10.81 -20.38 -7.18
CA LEU A 319 -9.74 -19.37 -7.27
C LEU A 319 -9.86 -18.52 -6.01
N THR A 320 -8.97 -18.68 -5.04
CA THR A 320 -8.99 -17.83 -3.85
C THR A 320 -8.28 -16.50 -4.11
N ALA A 321 -8.59 -15.46 -3.33
CA ALA A 321 -7.87 -14.19 -3.42
C ALA A 321 -6.35 -14.35 -3.18
N LYS A 322 -5.98 -15.32 -2.33
CA LYS A 322 -4.58 -15.68 -2.08
C LYS A 322 -3.94 -16.31 -3.32
N ASP A 323 -4.58 -17.31 -3.93
CA ASP A 323 -4.06 -17.97 -5.14
C ASP A 323 -3.92 -16.96 -6.28
N TYR A 324 -4.91 -16.07 -6.42
CA TYR A 324 -4.84 -14.96 -7.36
C TYR A 324 -3.59 -14.08 -7.13
N ASP A 325 -3.33 -13.63 -5.90
CA ASP A 325 -2.18 -12.77 -5.61
C ASP A 325 -0.83 -13.51 -5.76
N THR A 326 -0.80 -14.82 -5.49
CA THR A 326 0.37 -15.67 -5.76
C THR A 326 0.67 -15.70 -7.25
N HIS A 327 -0.27 -16.13 -8.09
CA HIS A 327 -0.06 -16.22 -9.54
C HIS A 327 0.13 -14.85 -10.19
N ARG A 328 -0.47 -13.80 -9.63
CA ARG A 328 -0.23 -12.41 -10.07
C ARG A 328 1.22 -12.03 -9.85
N THR A 329 1.78 -12.37 -8.70
CA THR A 329 3.18 -12.07 -8.37
C THR A 329 4.12 -12.79 -9.33
N ASP A 330 3.85 -14.07 -9.61
CA ASP A 330 4.62 -14.86 -10.57
C ASP A 330 4.52 -14.26 -11.98
N PHE A 331 3.32 -13.88 -12.41
CA PHE A 331 3.09 -13.24 -13.70
C PHE A 331 3.88 -11.93 -13.81
N ILE A 332 3.78 -11.04 -12.83
CA ILE A 332 4.53 -9.77 -12.86
C ILE A 332 6.04 -10.04 -12.92
N THR A 333 6.54 -11.06 -12.22
CA THR A 333 7.96 -11.40 -12.19
C THR A 333 8.47 -11.96 -13.52
N HIS A 334 7.69 -12.81 -14.21
CA HIS A 334 8.08 -13.42 -15.49
C HIS A 334 7.84 -12.51 -16.70
N TYR A 335 6.84 -11.63 -16.61
CA TYR A 335 6.39 -10.81 -17.73
C TYR A 335 6.90 -9.36 -17.66
N SER A 336 7.38 -8.88 -16.51
CA SER A 336 8.10 -7.60 -16.44
C SER A 336 9.40 -7.69 -17.25
N SER A 337 9.51 -6.85 -18.27
CA SER A 337 10.77 -6.53 -18.92
C SER A 337 11.64 -5.76 -17.92
N SER A 338 12.91 -6.15 -17.82
CA SER A 338 13.92 -5.60 -16.91
C SER A 338 13.84 -4.07 -16.80
N GLY A 339 13.32 -3.59 -15.67
CA GLY A 339 13.35 -2.17 -15.26
C GLY A 339 12.01 -1.40 -15.30
N ALA A 340 10.93 -1.92 -15.89
CA ALA A 340 9.64 -1.21 -15.92
C ALA A 340 8.54 -1.98 -15.17
N GLY A 341 7.98 -1.34 -14.14
CA GLY A 341 6.92 -1.90 -13.30
C GLY A 341 5.61 -2.11 -14.05
N PHE A 342 5.46 -3.29 -14.65
CA PHE A 342 4.20 -3.78 -15.21
C PHE A 342 3.21 -4.05 -14.07
N LEU A 343 2.20 -3.18 -13.88
CA LEU A 343 1.26 -3.22 -12.73
C LEU A 343 -0.13 -3.78 -13.07
N TRP A 344 -0.26 -4.49 -14.18
CA TRP A 344 -1.41 -5.35 -14.46
C TRP A 344 -0.92 -6.81 -14.44
N PRO A 345 -1.69 -7.80 -13.98
CA PRO A 345 -2.99 -7.71 -13.30
C PRO A 345 -2.93 -6.98 -11.96
N PRO A 346 -4.02 -6.31 -11.52
CA PRO A 346 -4.05 -5.62 -10.23
C PRO A 346 -4.21 -6.57 -9.06
N THR A 347 -3.98 -6.11 -7.82
CA THR A 347 -4.10 -6.97 -6.61
C THR A 347 -5.53 -7.47 -6.35
N SER A 348 -5.68 -8.57 -5.61
CA SER A 348 -6.98 -9.07 -5.17
C SER A 348 -7.76 -8.03 -4.36
N GLN A 349 -7.08 -7.17 -3.59
CA GLN A 349 -7.72 -6.07 -2.85
C GLN A 349 -8.35 -5.04 -3.80
N THR A 350 -7.66 -4.69 -4.88
CA THR A 350 -8.19 -3.80 -5.92
C THR A 350 -9.42 -4.42 -6.59
N VAL A 351 -9.36 -5.72 -6.93
CA VAL A 351 -10.49 -6.47 -7.48
C VAL A 351 -11.68 -6.46 -6.51
N ILE A 352 -11.48 -6.84 -5.24
CA ILE A 352 -12.53 -6.89 -4.21
C ILE A 352 -13.25 -5.55 -4.08
N LYS A 353 -12.51 -4.44 -4.00
CA LYS A 353 -13.09 -3.09 -3.90
C LYS A 353 -13.99 -2.74 -5.08
N ARG A 354 -13.72 -3.28 -6.28
CA ARG A 354 -14.44 -2.97 -7.52
C ARG A 354 -15.64 -3.89 -7.77
N PHE A 355 -15.68 -5.05 -7.10
CA PHE A 355 -16.80 -5.98 -7.12
C PHE A 355 -17.51 -6.01 -5.75
N ASN A 356 -18.16 -4.89 -5.39
CA ASN A 356 -18.99 -4.72 -4.19
C ASN A 356 -18.33 -5.07 -2.84
N GLY A 357 -17.00 -5.12 -2.76
CA GLY A 357 -16.28 -5.43 -1.54
C GLY A 357 -16.17 -6.93 -1.22
N TYR A 358 -16.53 -7.83 -2.14
CA TYR A 358 -16.46 -9.29 -1.90
C TYR A 358 -15.79 -10.03 -3.06
N TRP A 359 -14.89 -10.96 -2.71
CA TRP A 359 -14.20 -11.79 -3.71
C TRP A 359 -15.15 -12.65 -4.54
N ASN A 360 -16.18 -13.22 -3.92
CA ASN A 360 -17.15 -14.05 -4.63
C ASN A 360 -17.93 -13.28 -5.70
N ASP A 361 -18.13 -11.98 -5.53
CA ASP A 361 -18.80 -11.13 -6.53
C ASP A 361 -17.89 -10.95 -7.76
N ALA A 362 -16.58 -10.86 -7.54
CA ALA A 362 -15.60 -10.83 -8.61
C ALA A 362 -15.59 -12.15 -9.39
N LEU A 363 -15.56 -13.29 -8.70
CA LEU A 363 -15.63 -14.61 -9.34
C LEU A 363 -16.95 -14.82 -10.11
N THR A 364 -18.07 -14.36 -9.55
CA THR A 364 -19.38 -14.44 -10.24
C THR A 364 -19.38 -13.63 -11.53
N SER A 365 -18.65 -12.51 -11.57
CA SER A 365 -18.55 -11.67 -12.78
C SER A 365 -17.86 -12.35 -13.96
N ILE A 366 -17.12 -13.43 -13.72
CA ILE A 366 -16.47 -14.24 -14.76
C ILE A 366 -17.14 -15.61 -14.97
N GLY A 367 -18.39 -15.78 -14.50
CA GLY A 367 -19.16 -17.01 -14.72
C GLY A 367 -18.90 -18.13 -13.72
N LEU A 368 -17.99 -17.94 -12.75
CA LEU A 368 -17.79 -18.91 -11.68
C LEU A 368 -18.94 -18.88 -10.66
N LYS A 369 -19.20 -20.03 -10.06
CA LYS A 369 -20.19 -20.29 -9.00
C LYS A 369 -19.45 -20.65 -7.72
N PRO A 370 -18.83 -19.67 -7.04
CA PRO A 370 -18.09 -19.93 -5.81
C PRO A 370 -19.03 -20.48 -4.73
N ARG A 371 -18.50 -21.36 -3.87
CA ARG A 371 -19.25 -21.86 -2.72
C ARG A 371 -19.74 -20.68 -1.86
N ARG A 372 -20.95 -20.84 -1.30
CA ARG A 372 -21.63 -19.80 -0.50
C ARG A 372 -20.67 -19.21 0.53
N GLY A 373 -20.29 -17.95 0.32
CA GLY A 373 -19.46 -17.18 1.25
C GLY A 373 -20.25 -16.78 2.50
N ARG A 374 -19.58 -16.10 3.45
CA ARG A 374 -20.27 -15.52 4.62
C ARG A 374 -21.42 -14.62 4.15
N ASN A 375 -22.57 -14.70 4.82
CA ASN A 375 -23.74 -13.86 4.53
C ASN A 375 -23.35 -12.38 4.49
N ARG A 376 -23.78 -11.67 3.43
CA ARG A 376 -23.56 -10.23 3.24
C ARG A 376 -24.21 -9.45 4.39
N GLY A 377 -23.49 -8.48 4.96
CA GLY A 377 -24.06 -7.41 5.79
C GLY A 377 -24.71 -7.80 7.13
N GLY A 378 -24.76 -9.07 7.51
CA GLY A 378 -25.20 -9.46 8.84
C GLY A 378 -24.10 -9.14 9.86
N LEU A 379 -24.34 -8.16 10.73
CA LEU A 379 -23.67 -8.13 12.03
C LEU A 379 -23.80 -9.54 12.61
N LYS A 380 -22.69 -10.31 12.66
CA LYS A 380 -22.69 -11.67 13.20
C LYS A 380 -23.30 -11.72 14.62
N PHE A 381 -23.24 -10.57 15.30
CA PHE A 381 -23.67 -10.35 16.66
C PHE A 381 -24.35 -8.98 16.74
N THR A 382 -25.56 -8.93 17.29
CA THR A 382 -26.30 -7.72 17.67
C THR A 382 -25.62 -7.02 18.85
N THR A 383 -25.96 -5.76 19.15
CA THR A 383 -25.45 -5.09 20.37
C THR A 383 -25.72 -5.92 21.62
N ASP A 384 -26.89 -6.56 21.70
CA ASP A 384 -27.27 -7.42 22.82
C ASP A 384 -26.39 -8.67 22.92
N ASP A 385 -25.96 -9.26 21.80
CA ASP A 385 -25.00 -10.36 21.80
C ASP A 385 -23.63 -9.95 22.37
N TYR A 386 -23.20 -8.70 22.10
CA TYR A 386 -21.99 -8.17 22.71
C TYR A 386 -22.16 -7.94 24.22
N LEU A 387 -23.26 -7.32 24.64
CA LEU A 387 -23.53 -7.09 26.06
C LEU A 387 -23.68 -8.41 26.81
N PHE A 388 -24.36 -9.39 26.21
CA PHE A 388 -24.51 -10.74 26.73
C PHE A 388 -23.16 -11.44 26.92
N ALA A 389 -22.25 -11.33 25.95
CA ALA A 389 -20.92 -11.92 26.06
C ALA A 389 -20.08 -11.29 27.18
N ILE A 390 -20.13 -9.96 27.31
CA ILE A 390 -19.41 -9.24 28.37
C ILE A 390 -20.00 -9.61 29.75
N ARG A 391 -21.32 -9.62 29.90
CA ARG A 391 -22.00 -9.99 31.15
C ARG A 391 -21.74 -11.45 31.54
N SER A 392 -21.78 -12.37 30.57
CA SER A 392 -21.47 -13.79 30.79
C SER A 392 -20.04 -13.99 31.30
N TYR A 393 -19.09 -13.25 30.74
CA TYR A 393 -17.72 -13.24 31.22
C TYR A 393 -17.59 -12.61 32.61
N LEU A 394 -18.27 -11.50 32.90
CA LEU A 394 -18.21 -10.87 34.22
C LEU A 394 -18.74 -11.78 35.33
N ILE A 395 -19.80 -12.53 35.05
CA ILE A 395 -20.33 -13.56 35.97
C ILE A 395 -19.28 -14.66 36.21
N ASP A 396 -18.62 -15.16 35.16
CA ASP A 396 -17.54 -16.15 35.30
C ASP A 396 -16.33 -15.60 36.08
N ALA A 397 -15.92 -14.37 35.78
CA ALA A 397 -14.81 -13.69 36.45
C ALA A 397 -15.11 -13.52 37.95
N GLN A 398 -16.35 -13.15 38.31
CA GLN A 398 -16.79 -13.06 39.70
C GLN A 398 -16.79 -14.43 40.39
N ARG A 399 -17.33 -15.47 39.74
CA ARG A 399 -17.35 -16.84 40.28
C ARG A 399 -15.95 -17.41 40.49
N THR A 400 -15.01 -17.08 39.61
CA THR A 400 -13.62 -17.57 39.65
C THR A 400 -12.67 -16.62 40.39
N ARG A 401 -13.18 -15.54 41.00
CA ARG A 401 -12.40 -14.48 41.70
C ARG A 401 -11.25 -13.92 40.84
N ARG A 402 -11.48 -13.77 39.54
CA ARG A 402 -10.52 -13.17 38.59
C ARG A 402 -10.88 -11.71 38.32
N GLN A 403 -9.86 -10.87 38.22
CA GLN A 403 -10.04 -9.48 37.82
C GLN A 403 -10.44 -9.40 36.33
N PRO A 404 -11.54 -8.71 35.98
CA PRO A 404 -11.97 -8.55 34.60
C PRO A 404 -10.92 -7.82 33.76
N SER A 405 -10.45 -8.45 32.68
CA SER A 405 -9.52 -7.82 31.74
C SER A 405 -9.71 -8.36 30.32
N PHE A 406 -9.27 -7.59 29.33
CA PHE A 406 -9.32 -7.99 27.92
C PHE A 406 -8.63 -9.35 27.65
N ASN A 407 -7.47 -9.58 28.27
CA ASN A 407 -6.72 -10.83 28.12
C ASN A 407 -7.44 -11.99 28.80
N ALA A 408 -8.03 -11.76 29.98
CA ALA A 408 -8.79 -12.77 30.68
C ALA A 408 -10.11 -13.11 29.96
N TYR A 409 -10.79 -12.14 29.33
CA TYR A 409 -11.93 -12.41 28.44
C TYR A 409 -11.53 -13.28 27.24
N SER A 410 -10.43 -12.92 26.57
CA SER A 410 -9.94 -13.67 25.40
C SER A 410 -9.56 -15.11 25.77
N THR A 411 -9.06 -15.31 26.99
CA THR A 411 -8.76 -16.64 27.53
C THR A 411 -10.03 -17.40 27.89
N TRP A 412 -10.95 -16.77 28.61
CA TRP A 412 -12.25 -17.33 28.97
C TRP A 412 -13.06 -17.76 27.74
N LEU A 413 -13.09 -16.95 26.67
CA LEU A 413 -13.81 -17.26 25.44
C LEU A 413 -13.27 -18.55 24.76
N LYS A 414 -11.96 -18.79 24.86
CA LYS A 414 -11.33 -20.02 24.34
C LYS A 414 -11.65 -21.22 25.23
N VAL A 415 -11.55 -21.06 26.55
CA VAL A 415 -11.70 -22.17 27.52
C VAL A 415 -13.17 -22.57 27.72
N SER A 416 -14.11 -21.64 27.61
CA SER A 416 -15.55 -21.88 27.76
C SER A 416 -16.19 -22.66 26.60
N GLY A 417 -15.45 -22.91 25.51
CA GLY A 417 -16.00 -23.53 24.30
C GLY A 417 -16.99 -22.65 23.53
N GLN A 418 -17.10 -21.37 23.88
CA GLN A 418 -18.00 -20.39 23.24
C GLN A 418 -17.34 -19.63 22.07
N ALA A 419 -16.09 -19.97 21.75
CA ALA A 419 -15.36 -19.39 20.62
C ALA A 419 -16.15 -19.56 19.32
N GLY A 420 -16.48 -18.44 18.67
CA GLY A 420 -17.28 -18.41 17.44
C GLY A 420 -18.79 -18.30 17.67
N LYS A 421 -19.30 -18.61 18.86
CA LYS A 421 -20.70 -18.39 19.30
C LYS A 421 -20.89 -17.03 19.98
N LEU A 422 -19.84 -16.47 20.59
CA LEU A 422 -19.83 -15.11 21.14
C LEU A 422 -18.82 -14.21 20.40
N PRO A 423 -18.99 -12.88 20.46
CA PRO A 423 -18.03 -11.92 19.92
C PRO A 423 -16.61 -12.10 20.45
N SER A 424 -15.62 -11.86 19.59
CA SER A 424 -14.22 -11.82 20.02
C SER A 424 -13.93 -10.55 20.84
N GLY A 425 -12.87 -10.58 21.66
CA GLY A 425 -12.45 -9.38 22.41
C GLY A 425 -12.11 -8.21 21.48
N ALA A 426 -11.51 -8.49 20.32
CA ALA A 426 -11.22 -7.47 19.32
C ALA A 426 -12.50 -6.85 18.74
N ALA A 427 -13.52 -7.66 18.45
CA ALA A 427 -14.82 -7.19 17.97
C ALA A 427 -15.54 -6.33 19.03
N ILE A 428 -15.44 -6.70 20.32
CA ILE A 428 -15.95 -5.89 21.43
C ILE A 428 -15.28 -4.51 21.45
N ARG A 429 -13.94 -4.44 21.40
CA ARG A 429 -13.22 -3.16 21.39
C ARG A 429 -13.55 -2.31 20.16
N GLN A 430 -13.68 -2.94 19.00
CA GLN A 430 -14.08 -2.25 17.78
C GLN A 430 -15.49 -1.66 17.89
N ARG A 431 -16.42 -2.35 18.58
CA ARG A 431 -17.80 -1.91 18.76
C ARG A 431 -17.95 -0.78 19.77
N PHE A 432 -17.25 -0.85 20.90
CA PHE A 432 -17.42 0.08 22.03
C PHE A 432 -16.27 1.09 22.18
N GLY A 433 -15.26 1.09 21.30
CA GLY A 433 -14.10 1.97 21.38
C GLY A 433 -12.97 1.41 22.26
N SER A 434 -13.30 0.98 23.48
CA SER A 434 -12.34 0.42 24.41
C SER A 434 -12.91 -0.71 25.27
N TRP A 435 -12.03 -1.47 25.94
CA TRP A 435 -12.47 -2.49 26.90
C TRP A 435 -13.19 -1.86 28.11
N LYS A 436 -12.73 -0.68 28.54
CA LYS A 436 -13.35 0.07 29.64
C LYS A 436 -14.77 0.52 29.29
N GLU A 437 -14.98 1.07 28.09
CA GLU A 437 -16.31 1.47 27.61
C GLU A 437 -17.23 0.26 27.41
N ALA A 438 -16.71 -0.87 26.96
CA ALA A 438 -17.47 -2.11 26.86
C ALA A 438 -17.96 -2.60 28.23
N LEU A 439 -17.12 -2.54 29.27
CA LEU A 439 -17.51 -2.86 30.64
C LEU A 439 -18.57 -1.90 31.17
N ASN A 440 -18.41 -0.60 30.93
CA ASN A 440 -19.40 0.41 31.33
C ASN A 440 -20.74 0.19 30.64
N ALA A 441 -20.74 -0.13 29.34
CA ALA A 441 -21.96 -0.43 28.59
C ALA A 441 -22.65 -1.73 29.05
N ALA A 442 -21.89 -2.67 29.63
CA ALA A 442 -22.41 -3.93 30.13
C ALA A 442 -22.87 -3.86 31.60
N ALA A 443 -22.47 -2.84 32.35
CA ALA A 443 -22.96 -2.57 33.69
C ALA A 443 -24.49 -2.41 33.66
N ILE A 444 -25.18 -3.09 34.55
CA ILE A 444 -26.60 -2.91 34.78
C ILE A 444 -26.69 -1.85 35.88
N ASP A 445 -27.47 -0.79 35.68
CA ASP A 445 -27.82 0.14 36.76
C ASP A 445 -28.39 -0.70 37.91
N THR A 446 -27.65 -0.74 39.01
CA THR A 446 -28.12 -1.28 40.27
C THR A 446 -28.79 -0.13 41.03
N ASP A 447 -30.07 0.09 40.73
CA ASP A 447 -31.00 0.66 41.71
C ASP A 447 -31.51 -0.46 42.63
#